data_AF-A0A6M8W9V1-F1
#
_entry.id   AF-A0A6M8W9V1-F1
#
_cell.length_a   1.000
_cell.length_b   1.000
_cell.length_c   1.000
_cell.angle_alpha   90.00
_cell.angle_beta   90.00
_cell.angle_gamma   90.00
#
_symmetry.space_group_name_H-M   'P 1'
#
loop_
_entity.id
_entity.type
_entity.pdbx_description
1 polymer ?
#
loop_
_entity_poly.entity_id
_entity_poly.type
_entity_poly.pdbx_seq_one_letter_code
_entity_poly.pdbx_strand_id
1 'polypeptide(L)'
;MPPVLPAHQRIAAAMCAATEDLLWPQRNRWLERKLPDSALRIRTGCGRATYCQQQRHQFTITFGVRMVSEKCVPDLAAQWLTTREIHRYGYWGGLPAVGELLAHTVCHEFAHLIQQANRWWRRGSVHNARFYEVLGKLYSEGAAHQVLVRLRESAACTGVDLNATVPPQSLQPALELRDRFAPGDRVAFPGRGQRNWVGRIQRVNRCTATVIPEDRRFQVTYFRVPFHLLQPISAASDD
;
A
#
# COMPACT_ATOMS: atom_id res chain seq x y z
N MET A 1 17.52 -1.39 2.84
CA MET A 1 16.35 -0.48 3.00
C MET A 1 16.87 0.95 2.97
N PRO A 2 16.21 1.88 2.28
CA PRO A 2 16.67 3.27 2.22
C PRO A 2 16.65 3.93 3.61
N PRO A 3 17.57 4.86 3.90
CA PRO A 3 17.57 5.61 5.14
C PRO A 3 16.34 6.51 5.24
N VAL A 4 15.74 6.60 6.43
CA VAL A 4 14.68 7.55 6.71
C VAL A 4 15.29 8.91 7.05
N LEU A 5 15.06 9.90 6.19
CA LEU A 5 15.54 11.26 6.36
C LEU A 5 14.48 12.14 7.07
N PRO A 6 14.89 13.24 7.73
CA PRO A 6 13.96 14.24 8.28
C PRO A 6 12.99 14.80 7.23
N ALA A 7 13.42 14.88 5.97
CA ALA A 7 12.56 15.29 4.86
C ALA A 7 11.35 14.37 4.66
N HIS A 8 11.51 13.05 4.84
CA HIS A 8 10.39 12.10 4.72
C HIS A 8 9.36 12.30 5.84
N GLN A 9 9.79 12.71 7.04
CA GLN A 9 8.88 13.04 8.13
C GLN A 9 8.06 14.29 7.81
N ARG A 10 8.71 15.33 7.26
CA ARG A 10 8.02 16.55 6.82
C ARG A 10 6.98 16.26 5.73
N ILE A 11 7.32 15.40 4.76
CA ILE A 11 6.37 14.98 3.72
C ILE A 11 5.21 14.18 4.32
N ALA A 12 5.47 13.24 5.23
CA ALA A 12 4.40 12.50 5.90
C ALA A 12 3.48 13.44 6.70
N ALA A 13 4.03 14.46 7.36
CA ALA A 13 3.24 15.49 8.03
C ALA A 13 2.44 16.34 7.04
N ALA A 14 3.00 16.68 5.88
CA ALA A 14 2.28 17.37 4.80
C ALA A 14 1.12 16.54 4.24
N MET A 15 1.26 15.21 4.17
CA MET A 15 0.15 14.30 3.82
C MET A 15 -0.96 14.34 4.88
N CYS A 16 -0.61 14.41 6.16
CA CYS A 16 -1.60 14.61 7.23
C CYS A 16 -2.35 15.92 7.03
N ALA A 17 -1.62 17.02 6.89
CA ALA A 17 -2.18 18.36 6.73
C ALA A 17 -3.07 18.47 5.48
N ALA A 18 -2.62 17.95 4.33
CA ALA A 18 -3.43 17.94 3.11
C ALA A 18 -4.74 17.16 3.28
N THR A 19 -4.74 16.07 4.06
CA THR A 19 -5.96 15.31 4.36
C THR A 19 -6.91 16.13 5.24
N GLU A 20 -6.38 16.80 6.27
CA GLU A 20 -7.12 17.60 7.24
C GLU A 20 -7.68 18.90 6.64
N ASP A 21 -6.91 19.57 5.80
CA ASP A 21 -7.23 20.88 5.23
C ASP A 21 -8.13 20.77 3.99
N LEU A 22 -7.95 19.73 3.17
CA LEU A 22 -8.58 19.65 1.84
C LEU A 22 -9.68 18.60 1.76
N LEU A 23 -9.43 17.39 2.27
CA LEU A 23 -10.36 16.26 2.08
C LEU A 23 -11.39 16.20 3.20
N TRP A 24 -10.95 16.36 4.44
CA TRP A 24 -11.82 16.23 5.61
C TRP A 24 -12.97 17.24 5.65
N PRO A 25 -12.78 18.56 5.39
CA PRO A 25 -13.86 19.54 5.52
C PRO A 25 -14.99 19.33 4.49
N GLN A 26 -14.68 18.69 3.36
CA GLN A 26 -15.68 18.39 2.34
C GLN A 26 -16.64 17.27 2.76
N ARG A 27 -16.25 16.44 3.74
CA ARG A 27 -16.99 15.23 4.14
C ARG A 27 -17.32 15.16 5.63
N ASN A 28 -16.78 16.05 6.47
CA ASN A 28 -17.03 16.06 7.92
C ASN A 28 -18.53 16.15 8.25
N ARG A 29 -19.28 17.09 7.66
CA ARG A 29 -20.73 17.27 7.86
C ARG A 29 -21.55 16.07 7.40
N TRP A 30 -21.05 15.34 6.39
CA TRP A 30 -21.67 14.09 5.98
C TRP A 30 -21.39 12.98 6.99
N LEU A 31 -20.15 12.89 7.50
CA LEU A 31 -19.79 11.88 8.50
C LEU A 31 -20.51 12.14 9.83
N GLU A 32 -20.55 13.37 10.31
CA GLU A 32 -21.25 13.78 11.54
C GLU A 32 -22.74 13.38 11.51
N ARG A 33 -23.42 13.60 10.38
CA ARG A 33 -24.82 13.17 10.20
C ARG A 33 -24.98 11.66 10.13
N LYS A 34 -24.01 10.96 9.55
CA LYS A 34 -24.09 9.50 9.33
C LYS A 34 -23.70 8.70 10.56
N LEU A 35 -22.67 9.16 11.27
CA LEU A 35 -22.08 8.55 12.44
C LEU A 35 -21.80 9.66 13.46
N PRO A 36 -22.82 10.08 14.23
CA PRO A 36 -22.65 11.02 15.33
C PRO A 36 -21.53 10.55 16.27
N ASP A 37 -20.84 11.51 16.88
CA ASP A 37 -19.70 11.31 17.79
C ASP A 37 -18.46 10.67 17.15
N SER A 38 -18.45 10.50 15.82
CA SER A 38 -17.26 9.99 15.14
C SER A 38 -16.21 11.08 14.93
N ALA A 39 -14.97 10.77 15.32
CA ALA A 39 -13.83 11.66 15.13
C ALA A 39 -12.83 11.10 14.13
N LEU A 40 -12.13 12.00 13.42
CA LEU A 40 -10.97 11.65 12.59
C LEU A 40 -9.69 12.06 13.32
N ARG A 41 -8.76 11.11 13.45
CA ARG A 41 -7.37 11.34 13.86
C ARG A 41 -6.44 11.05 12.69
N ILE A 42 -5.55 11.97 12.39
CA ILE A 42 -4.56 11.81 11.32
C ILE A 42 -3.18 11.92 11.96
N ARG A 43 -2.26 11.02 11.62
CA ARG A 43 -0.93 11.00 12.23
C ARG A 43 0.14 10.41 11.32
N THR A 44 1.39 10.73 11.63
CA THR A 44 2.56 10.07 11.07
C THR A 44 2.94 8.84 11.88
N GLY A 45 3.29 7.74 11.22
CA GLY A 45 3.86 6.53 11.83
C GLY A 45 5.30 6.28 11.35
N CYS A 46 6.09 5.51 12.08
CA CYS A 46 7.49 5.22 11.70
C CYS A 46 7.63 4.11 10.63
N GLY A 47 6.56 3.34 10.38
CA GLY A 47 6.60 2.12 9.57
C GLY A 47 6.35 2.32 8.08
N ARG A 48 6.29 1.20 7.36
CA ARG A 48 5.83 1.10 5.95
C ARG A 48 4.31 1.02 5.84
N ALA A 49 3.63 0.62 6.91
CA ALA A 49 2.18 0.52 6.93
C ALA A 49 1.58 1.92 6.88
N THR A 50 0.78 2.15 5.83
CA THR A 50 -0.12 3.29 5.69
C THR A 50 -1.51 2.71 5.56
N TYR A 51 -2.42 3.13 6.45
CA TYR A 51 -3.74 2.52 6.55
C TYR A 51 -4.73 3.44 7.29
N CYS A 52 -6.00 3.33 6.91
CA CYS A 52 -7.15 3.78 7.68
C CYS A 52 -7.71 2.64 8.54
N GLN A 53 -7.89 2.89 9.83
CA GLN A 53 -8.60 1.98 10.75
C GLN A 53 -9.74 2.71 11.45
N GLN A 54 -10.80 1.99 11.76
CA GLN A 54 -11.85 2.44 12.65
C GLN A 54 -11.80 1.64 13.95
N GLN A 55 -11.71 2.35 15.08
CA GLN A 55 -11.84 1.77 16.42
C GLN A 55 -12.97 2.50 17.15
N ARG A 56 -14.07 1.79 17.43
CA ARG A 56 -15.30 2.38 17.98
C ARG A 56 -15.74 3.60 17.15
N HIS A 57 -15.76 4.79 17.76
CA HIS A 57 -16.14 6.07 17.17
C HIS A 57 -14.93 6.88 16.67
N GLN A 58 -13.74 6.30 16.53
CA GLN A 58 -12.58 7.02 16.02
C GLN A 58 -12.03 6.37 14.75
N PHE A 59 -11.99 7.16 13.67
CA PHE A 59 -11.22 6.86 12.47
C PHE A 59 -9.79 7.33 12.68
N THR A 60 -8.81 6.52 12.31
CA THR A 60 -7.40 6.89 12.33
C THR A 60 -6.76 6.59 10.99
N ILE A 61 -6.24 7.63 10.33
CA ILE A 61 -5.36 7.50 9.16
C ILE A 61 -3.92 7.67 9.65
N THR A 62 -3.08 6.66 9.37
CA THR A 62 -1.66 6.72 9.69
C THR A 62 -0.84 6.73 8.40
N PHE A 63 -0.04 7.77 8.17
CA PHE A 63 0.91 7.84 7.07
C PHE A 63 2.31 7.41 7.54
N GLY A 64 2.84 6.35 6.93
CA GLY A 64 4.13 5.77 7.32
C GLY A 64 5.32 6.52 6.72
N VAL A 65 6.27 6.97 7.55
CA VAL A 65 7.48 7.66 7.08
C VAL A 65 8.39 6.75 6.24
N ARG A 66 8.47 5.45 6.56
CA ARG A 66 9.19 4.50 5.68
C ARG A 66 8.47 4.27 4.35
N MET A 67 7.13 4.38 4.32
CA MET A 67 6.38 4.34 3.07
C MET A 67 6.75 5.54 2.18
N VAL A 68 6.80 6.74 2.76
CA VAL A 68 7.26 7.94 2.04
C VAL A 68 8.67 7.75 1.51
N SER A 69 9.60 7.31 2.38
CA SER A 69 10.99 7.05 2.00
C SER A 69 11.13 6.08 0.83
N GLU A 70 10.36 4.98 0.82
CA GLU A 70 10.41 4.01 -0.28
C GLU A 70 9.76 4.54 -1.55
N LYS A 71 8.71 5.35 -1.45
CA LYS A 71 8.08 5.99 -2.63
C LYS A 71 8.95 7.08 -3.26
N CYS A 72 9.90 7.64 -2.53
CA CYS A 72 10.88 8.59 -3.06
C CYS A 72 12.02 7.89 -3.83
N VAL A 73 12.09 6.55 -3.81
CA VAL A 73 13.08 5.77 -4.57
C VAL A 73 12.37 5.10 -5.75
N PRO A 74 12.61 5.50 -7.01
CA PRO A 74 11.83 5.06 -8.17
C PRO A 74 11.65 3.54 -8.29
N ASP A 75 12.70 2.76 -8.10
CA ASP A 75 12.64 1.29 -8.20
C ASP A 75 11.77 0.63 -7.12
N LEU A 76 11.77 1.21 -5.91
CA LEU A 76 10.92 0.74 -4.82
C LEU A 76 9.48 1.25 -4.98
N ALA A 77 9.33 2.49 -5.44
CA ALA A 77 8.06 3.13 -5.76
C ALA A 77 7.26 2.31 -6.78
N ALA A 78 7.92 1.76 -7.81
CA ALA A 78 7.31 0.92 -8.83
C ALA A 78 6.57 -0.32 -8.24
N GLN A 79 7.00 -0.83 -7.09
CA GLN A 79 6.46 -2.07 -6.52
C GLN A 79 5.14 -1.85 -5.74
N TRP A 80 4.80 -0.61 -5.42
CA TRP A 80 3.64 -0.30 -4.60
C TRP A 80 2.31 -0.52 -5.33
N LEU A 81 1.29 -0.94 -4.57
CA LEU A 81 -0.07 -1.10 -5.10
C LEU A 81 -0.59 0.17 -5.77
N THR A 82 -0.37 1.31 -5.13
CA THR A 82 -0.78 2.62 -5.62
C THR A 82 -0.21 2.94 -7.01
N THR A 83 1.01 2.49 -7.33
CA THR A 83 1.60 2.67 -8.68
C THR A 83 0.80 1.86 -9.71
N ARG A 84 0.45 0.62 -9.37
CA ARG A 84 -0.40 -0.22 -10.22
C ARG A 84 -1.80 0.35 -10.38
N GLU A 85 -2.36 0.94 -9.34
CA GLU A 85 -3.69 1.57 -9.39
C GLU A 85 -3.68 2.78 -10.31
N ILE A 86 -2.69 3.67 -10.17
CA ILE A 86 -2.53 4.83 -11.06
C ILE A 86 -2.45 4.39 -12.53
N HIS A 87 -1.60 3.42 -12.83
CA HIS A 87 -1.48 2.87 -14.18
C HIS A 87 -2.79 2.23 -14.67
N ARG A 88 -3.41 1.36 -13.86
CA ARG A 88 -4.61 0.60 -14.25
C ARG A 88 -5.82 1.50 -14.54
N TYR A 89 -5.99 2.55 -13.74
CA TYR A 89 -7.16 3.44 -13.85
C TYR A 89 -6.85 4.73 -14.64
N GLY A 90 -5.64 4.85 -15.19
CA GLY A 90 -5.24 6.01 -16.01
C GLY A 90 -5.16 7.32 -15.24
N TYR A 91 -5.03 7.28 -13.91
CA TYR A 91 -4.89 8.50 -13.11
C TYR A 91 -3.60 9.23 -13.54
N TRP A 92 -3.68 10.55 -13.74
CA TRP A 92 -2.58 11.35 -14.30
C TRP A 92 -1.92 10.74 -15.54
N GLY A 93 -2.72 10.14 -16.44
CA GLY A 93 -2.21 9.51 -17.66
C GLY A 93 -1.48 8.18 -17.43
N GLY A 94 -1.51 7.62 -16.22
CA GLY A 94 -0.96 6.30 -15.91
C GLY A 94 0.54 6.25 -15.64
N LEU A 95 1.23 7.41 -15.64
CA LEU A 95 2.67 7.54 -15.44
C LEU A 95 2.96 8.48 -14.26
N PRO A 96 2.93 7.98 -13.01
CA PRO A 96 3.10 8.85 -11.85
C PRO A 96 4.55 9.32 -11.66
N ALA A 97 4.71 10.54 -11.17
CA ALA A 97 5.91 10.91 -10.42
C ALA A 97 5.70 10.64 -8.91
N VAL A 98 6.74 10.86 -8.11
CA VAL A 98 6.70 10.64 -6.65
C VAL A 98 5.56 11.42 -5.99
N GLY A 99 5.31 12.66 -6.41
CA GLY A 99 4.24 13.52 -5.89
C GLY A 99 2.86 12.92 -6.12
N GLU A 100 2.55 12.51 -7.35
CA GLU A 100 1.31 11.84 -7.73
C GLU A 100 1.11 10.56 -6.92
N LEU A 101 2.19 9.80 -6.73
CA LEU A 101 2.16 8.56 -5.98
C LEU A 101 1.82 8.78 -4.49
N LEU A 102 2.27 9.88 -3.90
CA LEU A 102 1.95 10.28 -2.51
C LEU A 102 0.54 10.88 -2.42
N ALA A 103 0.14 11.73 -3.37
CA ALA A 103 -1.20 12.30 -3.45
C ALA A 103 -2.27 11.20 -3.61
N HIS A 104 -1.99 10.19 -4.44
CA HIS A 104 -2.84 9.02 -4.56
C HIS A 104 -2.96 8.27 -3.24
N THR A 105 -1.86 8.10 -2.49
CA THR A 105 -1.91 7.46 -1.17
C THR A 105 -2.79 8.22 -0.20
N VAL A 106 -2.73 9.55 -0.18
CA VAL A 106 -3.65 10.38 0.63
C VAL A 106 -5.11 10.09 0.25
N CYS A 107 -5.43 10.14 -1.04
CA CYS A 107 -6.80 9.88 -1.53
C CYS A 107 -7.24 8.43 -1.25
N HIS A 108 -6.33 7.47 -1.37
CA HIS A 108 -6.56 6.05 -1.14
C HIS A 108 -6.98 5.78 0.33
N GLU A 109 -6.23 6.32 1.29
CA GLU A 109 -6.58 6.16 2.70
C GLU A 109 -7.87 6.90 3.08
N PHE A 110 -8.11 8.05 2.47
CA PHE A 110 -9.36 8.77 2.67
C PHE A 110 -10.56 8.01 2.07
N ALA A 111 -10.38 7.36 0.92
CA ALA A 111 -11.41 6.50 0.35
C ALA A 111 -11.72 5.30 1.27
N HIS A 112 -10.72 4.74 1.96
CA HIS A 112 -10.96 3.73 2.99
C HIS A 112 -11.75 4.26 4.18
N LEU A 113 -11.53 5.51 4.63
CA LEU A 113 -12.36 6.13 5.66
C LEU A 113 -13.83 6.15 5.25
N ILE A 114 -14.14 6.66 4.05
CA ILE A 114 -15.51 6.72 3.55
C ILE A 114 -16.09 5.31 3.39
N GLN A 115 -15.31 4.35 2.89
CA GLN A 115 -15.73 2.96 2.75
C GLN A 115 -16.07 2.32 4.11
N GLN A 116 -15.24 2.55 5.13
CA GLN A 116 -15.45 2.06 6.50
C GLN A 116 -16.68 2.68 7.13
N ALA A 117 -16.85 4.00 7.02
CA ALA A 117 -18.03 4.71 7.49
C ALA A 117 -19.35 4.19 6.86
N ASN A 118 -19.28 3.70 5.62
CA ASN A 118 -20.42 3.08 4.94
C ASN A 118 -20.55 1.56 5.15
N ARG A 119 -19.60 0.92 5.87
CA ARG A 119 -19.53 -0.55 6.03
C ARG A 119 -19.48 -1.31 4.70
N TRP A 120 -18.86 -0.71 3.68
CA TRP A 120 -18.74 -1.32 2.35
C TRP A 120 -17.53 -2.24 2.18
N TRP A 121 -16.69 -2.37 3.20
CA TRP A 121 -15.56 -3.30 3.17
C TRP A 121 -16.04 -4.74 3.41
N ARG A 122 -15.35 -5.72 2.81
CA ARG A 122 -15.59 -7.15 3.07
C ARG A 122 -14.29 -7.81 3.50
N ARG A 123 -14.35 -8.83 4.35
CA ARG A 123 -13.16 -9.60 4.75
C ARG A 123 -12.47 -10.17 3.50
N GLY A 124 -11.21 -9.80 3.29
CA GLY A 124 -10.44 -10.20 2.11
C GLY A 124 -10.69 -9.37 0.85
N SER A 125 -11.55 -8.34 0.88
CA SER A 125 -11.84 -7.46 -0.26
C SER A 125 -12.09 -6.01 0.19
N VAL A 126 -10.99 -5.31 0.45
CA VAL A 126 -10.98 -3.88 0.83
C VAL A 126 -10.92 -2.96 -0.39
N HIS A 127 -10.32 -3.40 -1.50
CA HIS A 127 -10.30 -2.65 -2.78
C HIS A 127 -11.38 -3.16 -3.73
N ASN A 128 -12.65 -2.94 -3.37
CA ASN A 128 -13.82 -3.37 -4.14
C ASN A 128 -14.42 -2.23 -4.99
N ALA A 129 -15.50 -2.51 -5.73
CA ALA A 129 -16.12 -1.51 -6.61
C ALA A 129 -16.49 -0.21 -5.88
N ARG A 130 -17.07 -0.29 -4.68
CA ARG A 130 -17.44 0.89 -3.89
C ARG A 130 -16.24 1.72 -3.45
N PHE A 131 -15.11 1.07 -3.16
CA PHE A 131 -13.86 1.78 -2.89
C PHE A 131 -13.39 2.57 -4.11
N TYR A 132 -13.38 1.95 -5.29
CA TYR A 132 -12.96 2.61 -6.53
C TYR A 132 -13.93 3.68 -7.01
N GLU A 133 -15.24 3.55 -6.72
CA GLU A 133 -16.21 4.64 -6.94
C GLU A 133 -15.86 5.89 -6.12
N VAL A 134 -15.56 5.73 -4.83
CA VAL A 134 -15.15 6.86 -3.97
C VAL A 134 -13.82 7.45 -4.45
N LEU A 135 -12.83 6.60 -4.73
CA LEU A 135 -11.53 7.05 -5.18
C LEU A 135 -11.64 7.80 -6.52
N GLY A 136 -12.38 7.25 -7.49
CA GLY A 136 -12.63 7.91 -8.78
C GLY A 136 -13.34 9.25 -8.62
N LYS A 137 -14.27 9.36 -7.66
CA LYS A 137 -14.93 10.63 -7.34
C LYS A 137 -13.94 11.70 -6.87
N LEU A 138 -13.01 11.36 -5.97
CA LEU A 138 -11.95 12.27 -5.51
C LEU A 138 -11.08 12.79 -6.68
N TYR A 139 -10.87 11.97 -7.72
CA TYR A 139 -10.19 12.42 -8.94
C TYR A 139 -11.06 13.32 -9.79
N SER A 140 -12.29 12.92 -10.09
CA SER A 140 -13.20 13.69 -10.96
C SER A 140 -13.59 15.04 -10.38
N GLU A 141 -13.63 15.17 -9.05
CA GLU A 141 -13.92 16.43 -8.35
C GLU A 141 -12.65 17.31 -8.17
N GLY A 142 -11.49 16.87 -8.66
CA GLY A 142 -10.24 17.63 -8.58
C GLY A 142 -9.52 17.57 -7.23
N ALA A 143 -10.08 16.89 -6.21
CA ALA A 143 -9.49 16.79 -4.88
C ALA A 143 -8.09 16.15 -4.91
N ALA A 144 -7.88 15.12 -5.73
CA ALA A 144 -6.57 14.50 -5.90
C ALA A 144 -5.50 15.48 -6.45
N HIS A 145 -5.90 16.41 -7.33
CA HIS A 145 -5.01 17.44 -7.86
C HIS A 145 -4.70 18.51 -6.81
N GLN A 146 -5.68 18.92 -6.01
CA GLN A 146 -5.46 19.88 -4.92
C GLN A 146 -4.48 19.32 -3.87
N VAL A 147 -4.63 18.04 -3.52
CA VAL A 147 -3.69 17.34 -2.63
C VAL A 147 -2.27 17.35 -3.23
N LEU A 148 -2.13 17.04 -4.52
CA LEU A 148 -0.84 17.05 -5.21
C LEU A 148 -0.18 18.43 -5.17
N VAL A 149 -0.92 19.50 -5.48
CA VAL A 149 -0.42 20.88 -5.40
C VAL A 149 0.07 21.19 -3.99
N ARG A 150 -0.75 20.92 -2.97
CA ARG A 150 -0.41 21.16 -1.56
C ARG A 150 0.83 20.39 -1.11
N LEU A 151 1.00 19.15 -1.58
CA LEU A 151 2.19 18.35 -1.28
C LEU A 151 3.44 18.94 -1.95
N ARG A 152 3.35 19.38 -3.21
CA ARG A 152 4.46 20.04 -3.91
C ARG A 152 4.90 21.33 -3.21
N GLU A 153 3.95 22.17 -2.83
CA GLU A 153 4.22 23.39 -2.07
C GLU A 153 4.91 23.10 -0.74
N SER A 154 4.40 22.11 0.01
CA SER A 154 4.97 21.71 1.30
C SER A 154 6.35 21.07 1.18
N ALA A 155 6.66 20.46 0.03
CA ALA A 155 7.91 19.77 -0.21
C ALA A 155 9.01 20.63 -0.85
N ALA A 156 8.70 21.85 -1.31
CA ALA A 156 9.60 22.71 -2.07
C ALA A 156 10.98 22.90 -1.40
N CYS A 157 11.01 23.03 -0.07
CA CYS A 157 12.24 23.24 0.72
C CYS A 157 12.78 21.96 1.37
N THR A 158 12.31 20.78 0.98
CA THR A 158 12.67 19.52 1.65
C THR A 158 13.84 18.78 1.03
N GLY A 159 14.24 19.15 -0.20
CA GLY A 159 15.28 18.47 -0.98
C GLY A 159 14.83 17.15 -1.60
N VAL A 160 13.56 16.78 -1.48
CA VAL A 160 12.98 15.59 -2.12
C VAL A 160 12.35 16.03 -3.44
N ASP A 161 12.78 15.39 -4.52
CA ASP A 161 12.21 15.62 -5.84
C ASP A 161 10.87 14.88 -5.99
N LEU A 162 9.76 15.62 -5.82
CA LEU A 162 8.43 15.08 -6.06
C LEU A 162 8.07 14.93 -7.54
N ASN A 163 8.91 15.44 -8.46
CA ASN A 163 8.70 15.31 -9.90
C ASN A 163 9.51 14.15 -10.50
N ALA A 164 10.30 13.45 -9.69
CA ALA A 164 11.00 12.24 -10.11
C ALA A 164 9.99 11.21 -10.63
N THR A 165 10.15 10.81 -11.89
CA THR A 165 9.24 9.86 -12.55
C THR A 165 9.40 8.47 -11.94
N VAL A 166 8.28 7.80 -11.68
CA VAL A 166 8.27 6.40 -11.21
C VAL A 166 8.10 5.50 -12.43
N PRO A 167 9.06 4.60 -12.71
CA PRO A 167 8.92 3.69 -13.83
C PRO A 167 7.74 2.74 -13.61
N PRO A 168 7.07 2.29 -14.69
CA PRO A 168 6.06 1.26 -14.58
C PRO A 168 6.69 -0.02 -14.01
N GLN A 169 5.93 -0.75 -13.19
CA GLN A 169 6.41 -2.00 -12.63
C GLN A 169 6.66 -3.03 -13.74
N SER A 170 7.91 -3.41 -13.97
CA SER A 170 8.18 -4.59 -14.79
C SER A 170 7.78 -5.85 -14.02
N LEU A 171 6.72 -6.50 -14.49
CA LEU A 171 6.23 -7.76 -13.92
C LEU A 171 6.92 -8.98 -14.53
N GLN A 172 7.67 -8.81 -15.63
CA GLN A 172 8.29 -9.91 -16.37
C GLN A 172 9.12 -10.84 -15.47
N PRO A 173 10.07 -10.35 -14.63
CA PRO A 173 10.89 -11.24 -13.81
C PRO A 173 10.06 -12.06 -12.82
N ALA A 174 8.99 -11.47 -12.27
CA ALA A 174 8.11 -12.18 -11.34
C ALA A 174 7.23 -13.21 -12.04
N LEU A 175 6.80 -12.95 -13.27
CA LEU A 175 5.99 -13.87 -14.06
C LEU A 175 6.83 -15.04 -14.59
N GLU A 176 8.08 -14.79 -15.00
CA GLU A 176 9.02 -15.85 -15.39
C GLU A 176 9.34 -16.80 -14.22
N LEU A 177 9.50 -16.24 -13.01
CA LEU A 177 9.69 -17.06 -11.81
C LEU A 177 8.42 -17.79 -11.40
N ARG A 178 7.24 -17.18 -11.59
CA ARG A 178 5.94 -17.78 -11.26
C ARG A 178 5.77 -19.13 -11.94
N ASP A 179 6.16 -19.23 -13.20
CA ASP A 179 5.97 -20.43 -14.02
C ASP A 179 6.84 -21.62 -13.55
N ARG A 180 7.76 -21.40 -12.59
CA ARG A 180 8.56 -22.44 -11.93
C ARG A 180 7.88 -23.08 -10.73
N PHE A 181 6.70 -22.60 -10.33
CA PHE A 181 6.03 -23.00 -9.10
C PHE A 181 4.57 -23.38 -9.35
N ALA A 182 4.12 -24.46 -8.71
CA ALA A 182 2.76 -24.97 -8.74
C ALA A 182 2.20 -25.16 -7.31
N PRO A 183 0.86 -25.15 -7.15
CA PRO A 183 0.26 -25.62 -5.90
C PRO A 183 0.70 -27.05 -5.57
N GLY A 184 1.11 -27.29 -4.32
CA GLY A 184 1.66 -28.56 -3.84
C GLY A 184 3.18 -28.55 -3.67
N ASP A 185 3.89 -27.71 -4.42
CA ASP A 185 5.35 -27.63 -4.38
C ASP A 185 5.87 -27.33 -2.98
N ARG A 186 6.93 -28.06 -2.60
CA ARG A 186 7.63 -27.87 -1.34
C ARG A 186 8.75 -26.85 -1.56
N VAL A 187 8.80 -25.83 -0.71
CA VAL A 187 9.68 -24.67 -0.89
C VAL A 187 10.33 -24.23 0.42
N ALA A 188 11.57 -23.76 0.34
CA ALA A 188 12.27 -23.05 1.39
C ALA A 188 12.22 -21.54 1.13
N PHE A 189 12.20 -20.74 2.19
CA PHE A 189 12.27 -19.27 2.10
C PHE A 189 12.87 -18.65 3.37
N PRO A 190 13.46 -17.45 3.30
CA PRO A 190 14.11 -16.82 4.45
C PRO A 190 13.15 -16.54 5.60
N GLY A 191 13.52 -17.00 6.79
CA GLY A 191 12.84 -16.73 8.05
C GLY A 191 13.55 -15.69 8.92
N ARG A 192 13.00 -15.41 10.10
CA ARG A 192 13.69 -14.57 11.11
C ARG A 192 14.93 -15.29 11.64
N GLY A 193 16.07 -14.59 11.70
CA GLY A 193 17.29 -15.05 12.37
C GLY A 193 18.10 -16.09 11.59
N GLN A 194 18.41 -15.81 10.31
CA GLN A 194 19.22 -16.64 9.40
C GLN A 194 18.72 -18.09 9.14
N ARG A 195 17.59 -18.50 9.69
CA ARG A 195 16.99 -19.81 9.42
C ARG A 195 16.06 -19.73 8.23
N ASN A 196 16.16 -20.67 7.29
CA ASN A 196 15.16 -20.87 6.26
C ASN A 196 13.95 -21.60 6.85
N TRP A 197 12.76 -21.15 6.48
CA TRP A 197 11.49 -21.80 6.79
C TRP A 197 11.08 -22.67 5.60
N VAL A 198 10.36 -23.76 5.88
CA VAL A 198 9.89 -24.72 4.88
C VAL A 198 8.37 -24.77 4.90
N GLY A 199 7.78 -24.86 3.72
CA GLY A 199 6.34 -24.97 3.56
C GLY A 199 5.93 -25.52 2.20
N ARG A 200 4.62 -25.61 1.99
CA ARG A 200 4.01 -26.03 0.72
C ARG A 200 3.20 -24.90 0.11
N ILE A 201 3.32 -24.74 -1.20
CA ILE A 201 2.55 -23.75 -1.93
C ILE A 201 1.09 -24.18 -1.94
N GLN A 202 0.23 -23.39 -1.29
CA GLN A 202 -1.22 -23.54 -1.36
C GLN A 202 -1.78 -22.88 -2.62
N ARG A 203 -1.24 -21.71 -2.98
CA ARG A 203 -1.74 -20.90 -4.10
C ARG A 203 -0.62 -20.11 -4.73
N VAL A 204 -0.53 -20.19 -6.06
CA VAL A 204 0.31 -19.30 -6.87
C VAL A 204 -0.48 -18.02 -7.15
N ASN A 205 0.04 -16.88 -6.67
CA ASN A 205 -0.51 -15.55 -6.98
C ASN A 205 0.31 -14.90 -8.09
N ARG A 206 -0.05 -13.66 -8.48
CA ARG A 206 0.60 -12.98 -9.59
C ARG A 206 2.11 -12.74 -9.40
N CYS A 207 2.55 -12.37 -8.20
CA CYS A 207 3.96 -12.07 -7.89
C CYS A 207 4.46 -12.75 -6.61
N THR A 208 3.63 -13.58 -5.98
CA THR A 208 3.93 -14.26 -4.71
C THR A 208 3.28 -15.63 -4.71
N ALA A 209 3.73 -16.54 -3.85
CA ALA A 209 3.01 -17.73 -3.48
C ALA A 209 2.44 -17.60 -2.06
N THR A 210 1.25 -18.16 -1.84
CA THR A 210 0.74 -18.44 -0.50
C THR A 210 1.32 -19.78 -0.06
N VAL A 211 2.15 -19.78 0.98
CA VAL A 211 2.87 -20.95 1.48
C VAL A 211 2.33 -21.32 2.86
N ILE A 212 1.85 -22.56 3.02
CA ILE A 212 1.50 -23.12 4.33
C ILE A 212 2.78 -23.66 4.94
N PRO A 213 3.20 -23.19 6.13
CA PRO A 213 4.38 -23.72 6.78
C PRO A 213 4.20 -25.19 7.19
N GLU A 214 5.24 -26.00 7.07
CA GLU A 214 5.23 -27.39 7.54
C GLU A 214 5.44 -27.48 9.06
N ASP A 215 6.21 -26.56 9.64
CA ASP A 215 6.43 -26.53 11.09
C ASP A 215 5.18 -26.03 11.83
N ARG A 216 4.55 -26.92 12.60
CA ARG A 216 3.34 -26.62 13.37
C ARG A 216 3.55 -25.61 14.51
N ARG A 217 4.80 -25.26 14.83
CA ARG A 217 5.11 -24.20 15.82
C ARG A 217 4.77 -22.81 15.29
N PHE A 218 4.63 -22.64 13.98
CA PHE A 218 4.16 -21.39 13.42
C PHE A 218 2.70 -21.18 13.79
N GLN A 219 2.43 -20.13 14.58
CA GLN A 219 1.07 -19.68 14.89
C GLN A 219 0.38 -18.96 13.72
N VAL A 220 0.98 -19.02 12.51
CA VAL A 220 0.43 -18.40 11.31
C VAL A 220 -0.10 -19.47 10.37
N THR A 221 -1.28 -19.21 9.79
CA THR A 221 -1.93 -20.15 8.88
C THR A 221 -1.23 -20.25 7.53
N TYR A 222 -0.62 -19.15 7.07
CA TYR A 222 0.15 -19.11 5.83
C TYR A 222 1.10 -17.90 5.81
N PHE A 223 2.08 -17.96 4.92
CA PHE A 223 2.93 -16.84 4.51
C PHE A 223 2.60 -16.43 3.07
N ARG A 224 2.75 -15.14 2.74
CA ARG A 224 2.80 -14.68 1.34
C ARG A 224 4.25 -14.36 1.01
N VAL A 225 4.85 -15.16 0.14
CA VAL A 225 6.28 -15.12 -0.17
C VAL A 225 6.50 -14.74 -1.64
N PRO A 226 7.27 -13.68 -1.95
CA PRO A 226 7.69 -13.37 -3.32
C PRO A 226 8.44 -14.53 -3.98
N PHE A 227 8.23 -14.76 -5.28
CA PHE A 227 8.87 -15.88 -5.98
C PHE A 227 10.40 -15.86 -5.93
N HIS A 228 11.04 -14.68 -5.91
CA HIS A 228 12.50 -14.56 -5.82
C HIS A 228 13.07 -14.98 -4.46
N LEU A 229 12.23 -15.16 -3.44
CA LEU A 229 12.63 -15.68 -2.12
C LEU A 229 12.32 -17.17 -1.96
N LEU A 230 11.64 -17.79 -2.93
CA LEU A 230 11.31 -19.21 -2.90
C LEU A 230 12.45 -20.01 -3.52
N GLN A 231 12.85 -21.05 -2.82
CA GLN A 231 13.75 -22.08 -3.31
C GLN A 231 12.99 -23.41 -3.37
N PRO A 232 12.88 -24.06 -4.54
CA PRO A 232 12.26 -25.38 -4.62
C PRO A 232 13.08 -26.38 -3.80
N ILE A 233 12.39 -27.19 -3.00
CA ILE A 233 12.98 -28.34 -2.32
C ILE A 233 12.55 -29.56 -3.11
N SER A 234 13.48 -30.13 -3.89
CA SER A 234 13.24 -31.40 -4.56
C SER A 234 12.84 -32.45 -3.52
N ALA A 235 11.86 -33.29 -3.84
CA ALA A 235 11.77 -34.57 -3.15
C ALA A 235 13.10 -35.29 -3.37
N ALA A 236 13.71 -35.82 -2.30
CA ALA A 236 14.75 -36.80 -2.49
C ALA A 236 14.16 -37.89 -3.40
N SER A 237 14.83 -38.16 -4.51
CA SER A 237 14.67 -39.41 -5.22
C SER A 237 15.02 -40.50 -4.22
N ASP A 238 14.01 -41.19 -3.69
CA ASP A 238 14.20 -42.46 -3.00
C ASP A 238 14.69 -43.46 -4.07
N ASP A 239 16.00 -43.73 -4.06
CA ASP A 239 16.57 -44.97 -4.60
C ASP A 239 16.32 -46.13 -3.62
#